data_AF-A0A835IAJ8-F1
#
_entry.id   AF-A0A835IAJ8-F1
#
_cell.length_a   1.000
_cell.length_b   1.000
_cell.length_c   1.000
_cell.angle_alpha   90.00
_cell.angle_beta   90.00
_cell.angle_gamma   90.00
#
_symmetry.space_group_name_H-M   'P 1'
#
loop_
_entity.id
_entity.type
_entity.pdbx_description
1 polymer ?
#
loop_
_entity_poly.entity_id
_entity_poly.type
_entity_poly.pdbx_seq_one_letter_code
_entity_poly.pdbx_strand_id
1 'polypeptide(L)'
;MEFNYGELEVEKHVQYILSVEKLETVDQDKVISWLLQCQDESGGFAGNIGHDPHVLYTLSAVQVLALFGKLHVLDIDKVSKCILLSVGLRSVKQCLKIYILQL
;
A
#
# COMPACT_ATOMS: atom_id res chain seq x y z
N MET A 1 -2.78 -21.01 -7.20
CA MET A 1 -1.44 -20.75 -6.64
C MET A 1 -1.65 -20.30 -5.21
N GLU A 2 -1.09 -21.00 -4.23
CA GLU A 2 -1.07 -20.52 -2.85
C GLU A 2 0.04 -19.48 -2.73
N PHE A 3 -0.31 -18.26 -2.32
CA PHE A 3 0.67 -17.21 -2.07
C PHE A 3 1.38 -17.49 -0.75
N ASN A 4 2.71 -17.68 -0.80
CA ASN A 4 3.53 -17.82 0.39
C ASN A 4 4.01 -16.42 0.81
N TYR A 5 3.20 -15.75 1.62
CA TYR A 5 3.39 -14.35 2.04
C TYR A 5 4.65 -14.10 2.90
N GLY A 6 5.36 -15.16 3.33
CA GLY A 6 6.56 -15.07 4.17
C GLY A 6 7.91 -15.07 3.45
N GLU A 7 7.97 -15.42 2.15
CA GLU A 7 9.25 -15.62 1.44
C GLU A 7 9.57 -14.56 0.37
N LEU A 8 8.67 -13.61 0.10
CA LEU A 8 8.78 -12.71 -1.05
C LEU A 8 8.59 -11.25 -0.66
N GLU A 9 9.56 -10.43 -1.02
CA GLU A 9 9.53 -8.97 -0.91
C GLU A 9 8.26 -8.38 -1.57
N VAL A 10 7.67 -7.39 -0.90
CA VAL A 10 6.47 -6.62 -1.29
C VAL A 10 6.59 -6.11 -2.71
N GLU A 11 7.80 -5.82 -3.20
CA GLU A 11 8.00 -5.35 -4.58
C GLU A 11 7.52 -6.38 -5.62
N LYS A 12 7.81 -7.67 -5.44
CA LYS A 12 7.36 -8.73 -6.36
C LYS A 12 5.87 -9.02 -6.18
N HIS A 13 5.36 -8.95 -4.95
CA HIS A 13 3.95 -9.19 -4.66
C HIS A 13 3.05 -8.06 -5.15
N VAL A 14 3.42 -6.79 -4.94
CA VAL A 14 2.63 -5.65 -5.40
C VAL A 14 2.69 -5.54 -6.91
N GLN A 15 3.87 -5.70 -7.54
CA GLN A 15 3.94 -5.73 -9.01
C GLN A 15 3.09 -6.87 -9.62
N TYR A 16 3.05 -8.02 -8.94
CA TYR A 16 2.17 -9.13 -9.33
C TYR A 16 0.68 -8.79 -9.15
N ILE A 17 0.28 -8.22 -8.01
CA ILE A 17 -1.12 -7.83 -7.71
C ILE A 17 -1.60 -6.72 -8.65
N LEU A 18 -0.71 -5.80 -9.05
CA LEU A 18 -0.99 -4.70 -9.98
C LEU A 18 -1.11 -5.16 -11.44
N SER A 19 -0.75 -6.41 -11.77
CA SER A 19 -1.07 -6.96 -13.08
C SER A 19 -2.59 -7.18 -13.19
N VAL A 20 -3.23 -6.29 -13.94
CA VAL A 20 -4.70 -6.09 -14.04
C VAL A 20 -5.48 -7.39 -14.31
N GLU A 21 -4.84 -8.39 -14.93
CA GLU A 21 -5.46 -9.66 -15.31
C GLU A 21 -5.81 -10.59 -14.13
N LYS A 22 -5.39 -10.28 -12.90
CA LYS A 22 -5.53 -11.22 -11.76
C LYS A 22 -6.31 -10.70 -10.56
N LEU A 23 -6.80 -9.46 -10.58
CA LEU A 23 -7.56 -8.87 -9.47
C LEU A 23 -8.77 -9.71 -9.03
N GLU A 24 -9.42 -10.41 -9.95
CA GLU A 24 -10.57 -11.28 -9.66
C GLU A 24 -10.18 -12.65 -9.06
N THR A 25 -8.93 -13.07 -9.24
CA THR A 25 -8.44 -14.39 -8.82
C THR A 25 -7.74 -14.38 -7.46
N VAL A 26 -7.49 -13.19 -6.92
CA VAL A 26 -6.75 -12.98 -5.69
C VAL A 26 -7.71 -12.85 -4.52
N ASP A 27 -7.39 -13.54 -3.42
CA ASP A 27 -8.07 -13.41 -2.14
C ASP A 27 -7.71 -12.05 -1.52
N GLN A 28 -8.59 -11.06 -1.72
CA GLN A 28 -8.35 -9.68 -1.30
C GLN A 28 -8.12 -9.58 0.21
N ASP A 29 -8.87 -10.34 1.02
CA ASP A 29 -8.77 -10.27 2.47
C ASP A 29 -7.40 -10.76 2.96
N LYS A 30 -6.82 -11.80 2.33
CA LYS A 30 -5.46 -12.24 2.62
C LYS A 30 -4.41 -11.18 2.28
N VAL A 31 -4.56 -10.55 1.11
CA VAL A 31 -3.64 -9.48 0.68
C VAL A 31 -3.71 -8.28 1.63
N ILE A 32 -4.91 -7.85 1.99
CA ILE A 32 -5.12 -6.73 2.92
C ILE A 32 -4.53 -7.07 4.28
N SER A 33 -4.79 -8.26 4.80
CA SER A 33 -4.24 -8.72 6.08
C SER A 33 -2.71 -8.70 6.10
N TRP A 34 -2.07 -9.15 5.03
CA TRP A 34 -0.60 -9.10 4.91
C TRP A 34 -0.07 -7.67 4.73
N LEU A 35 -0.73 -6.83 3.92
CA LEU A 35 -0.36 -5.43 3.75
C LEU A 35 -0.38 -4.68 5.08
N LEU A 36 -1.44 -4.86 5.88
CA LEU A 36 -1.56 -4.21 7.18
C LEU A 36 -0.47 -4.65 8.17
N GLN A 37 0.05 -5.88 8.07
CA GLN A 37 1.21 -6.31 8.86
C GLN A 37 2.53 -5.68 8.42
N CYS A 38 2.59 -5.14 7.20
CA CYS A 38 3.73 -4.38 6.70
C CYS A 38 3.65 -2.89 7.08
N GLN A 39 2.56 -2.42 7.69
CA GLN A 39 2.40 -1.04 8.13
C GLN A 39 3.02 -0.83 9.52
N ASP A 40 3.77 0.26 9.69
CA ASP A 40 4.32 0.65 10.98
C ASP A 40 3.49 1.76 11.67
N GLU A 41 3.93 2.18 12.85
CA GLU A 41 3.27 3.23 13.63
C GLU A 41 3.29 4.61 12.94
N SER A 42 4.25 4.86 12.06
CA SER A 42 4.34 6.08 11.25
C SER A 42 3.26 6.14 10.17
N GLY A 43 2.62 5.01 9.88
CA GLY A 43 1.67 4.83 8.78
C GLY A 43 2.34 4.47 7.45
N GLY A 44 3.66 4.32 7.43
CA GLY A 44 4.40 3.87 6.25
C GLY A 44 4.32 2.35 6.10
N PHE A 45 4.42 1.87 4.86
CA PHE A 45 4.48 0.44 4.58
C PHE A 45 5.91 0.04 4.25
N ALA A 46 6.31 -1.12 4.75
CA ALA A 46 7.59 -1.74 4.51
C ALA A 46 7.56 -2.69 3.32
N GLY A 47 8.76 -3.10 2.91
CA GLY A 47 8.98 -4.08 1.86
C GLY A 47 8.67 -5.52 2.26
N ASN A 48 8.44 -5.80 3.54
CA ASN A 48 7.88 -7.04 4.07
C ASN A 48 7.61 -6.83 5.57
N ILE A 49 6.97 -7.80 6.21
CA ILE A 49 6.80 -7.82 7.67
C ILE A 49 8.19 -7.77 8.33
N GLY A 50 8.38 -6.82 9.25
CA GLY A 50 9.63 -6.66 10.00
C GLY A 50 10.73 -5.86 9.29
N HIS A 51 10.44 -5.26 8.12
CA HIS A 51 11.36 -4.37 7.42
C HIS A 51 11.02 -2.90 7.68
N ASP A 52 11.94 -2.00 7.32
CA ASP A 52 11.72 -0.56 7.43
C ASP A 52 10.70 -0.05 6.41
N PRO A 53 9.84 0.92 6.79
CA PRO A 53 8.89 1.54 5.88
C PRO A 53 9.61 2.36 4.80
N HIS A 54 9.08 2.34 3.58
CA HIS A 54 9.61 3.12 2.47
C HIS A 54 8.48 3.68 1.61
N VAL A 55 8.65 4.90 1.12
CA VAL A 55 7.61 5.61 0.35
C VAL A 55 7.10 4.83 -0.86
N LEU A 56 7.98 4.08 -1.52
CA LEU A 56 7.63 3.22 -2.65
C LEU A 56 6.59 2.16 -2.26
N TYR A 57 6.77 1.51 -1.12
CA TYR A 57 5.87 0.47 -0.63
C TYR A 57 4.59 1.07 -0.05
N THR A 58 4.68 2.24 0.61
CA THR A 58 3.52 3.00 1.06
C THR A 58 2.59 3.35 -0.11
N LEU A 59 3.12 3.90 -1.20
CA LEU A 59 2.32 4.25 -2.39
C LEU A 59 1.74 3.00 -3.06
N SER A 60 2.52 1.93 -3.16
CA SER A 60 2.11 0.62 -3.67
C SER A 60 0.94 0.03 -2.87
N ALA A 61 1.00 0.05 -1.54
CA ALA A 61 -0.06 -0.42 -0.67
C ALA A 61 -1.36 0.39 -0.83
N VAL A 62 -1.23 1.73 -0.90
CA VAL A 62 -2.37 2.62 -1.17
C VAL A 62 -3.01 2.30 -2.52
N GLN A 63 -2.20 2.05 -3.57
CA GLN A 63 -2.70 1.69 -4.90
C GLN A 63 -3.47 0.37 -4.88
N VAL A 64 -2.96 -0.67 -4.22
CA VAL A 64 -3.65 -1.96 -4.09
C VAL A 64 -4.98 -1.79 -3.36
N LEU A 65 -4.99 -1.05 -2.24
CA LEU A 65 -6.20 -0.80 -1.47
C LEU A 65 -7.23 0.04 -2.24
N ALA A 66 -6.79 0.98 -3.09
CA ALA A 66 -7.66 1.72 -4.00
C ALA A 66 -8.31 0.78 -5.02
N LEU A 67 -7.53 -0.11 -5.65
CA LEU A 67 -8.04 -1.09 -6.62
C LEU A 67 -9.05 -2.06 -5.99
N PHE A 68 -8.88 -2.42 -4.72
CA PHE A 68 -9.84 -3.25 -3.99
C PHE A 68 -11.04 -2.47 -3.42
N GLY A 69 -11.06 -1.13 -3.50
CA GLY A 69 -12.10 -0.30 -2.87
C GLY A 69 -12.04 -0.32 -1.34
N LYS A 70 -10.85 -0.50 -0.77
CA LYS A 70 -10.60 -0.72 0.67
C LYS A 70 -9.79 0.41 1.31
N LEU A 71 -9.75 1.60 0.72
CA LEU A 71 -9.01 2.75 1.28
C LEU A 71 -9.44 3.15 2.70
N HIS A 72 -10.68 2.85 3.10
CA HIS A 72 -11.22 3.14 4.43
C HIS A 72 -10.49 2.42 5.58
N VAL A 73 -9.67 1.39 5.28
CA VAL A 73 -8.86 0.70 6.31
C VAL A 73 -7.62 1.51 6.72
N LEU A 74 -7.27 2.56 5.96
CA LEU A 74 -6.10 3.38 6.22
C LEU A 74 -6.43 4.59 7.09
N ASP A 75 -5.50 4.92 7.98
CA ASP A 75 -5.41 6.26 8.56
C ASP A 75 -4.79 7.21 7.53
N ILE A 76 -5.65 7.92 6.80
CA ILE A 76 -5.27 8.83 5.71
C ILE A 76 -4.29 9.91 6.20
N ASP A 77 -4.46 10.41 7.42
CA ASP A 77 -3.61 11.48 7.95
C ASP A 77 -2.20 10.97 8.23
N LYS A 78 -2.05 9.77 8.81
CA LYS A 78 -0.75 9.14 9.03
C LYS A 78 -0.04 8.82 7.71
N VAL A 79 -0.73 8.16 6.79
CA VAL A 79 -0.16 7.80 5.48
C VAL A 79 0.26 9.05 4.70
N SER A 80 -0.59 10.09 4.69
CA SER A 80 -0.28 11.37 4.05
C SER A 80 0.95 12.03 4.67
N LYS A 81 1.06 12.01 6.01
CA LYS A 81 2.22 12.57 6.71
C LYS A 81 3.50 11.79 6.38
N CYS A 82 3.46 10.47 6.38
CA CYS A 82 4.58 9.61 6.01
C CYS A 82 5.11 9.96 4.62
N ILE A 83 4.23 10.00 3.61
CA ILE A 83 4.61 10.33 2.23
C ILE A 83 5.21 11.75 2.16
N LEU A 84 4.57 12.75 2.78
CA LEU A 84 5.04 14.14 2.74
C LEU A 84 6.42 14.31 3.38
N LEU A 85 6.72 13.58 4.46
CA LEU A 85 8.02 13.60 5.12
C LEU A 85 9.10 12.92 4.27
N SER A 86 8.77 11.85 3.54
CA SER A 86 9.74 11.11 2.72
C SER A 86 10.10 11.82 1.41
N VAL A 87 9.16 12.52 0.76
CA VAL A 87 9.42 13.15 -0.56
C VAL A 87 9.61 14.66 -0.52
N GLY A 88 9.26 15.36 0.57
CA GLY A 88 9.44 16.81 0.69
C GLY A 88 8.64 17.66 -0.34
N LEU A 89 7.76 17.04 -1.12
CA LEU A 89 7.06 17.68 -2.24
C LEU A 89 5.66 18.16 -1.82
N ARG A 90 5.48 19.48 -1.70
CA ARG A 90 4.17 20.12 -1.48
C ARG A 90 3.13 19.76 -2.54
N SER A 91 3.56 19.46 -3.77
CA SER A 91 2.71 19.04 -4.89
C SER A 91 2.07 17.66 -4.68
N VAL A 92 2.74 16.74 -3.97
CA VAL A 92 2.20 15.40 -3.68
C VAL A 92 1.01 15.47 -2.72
N LYS A 93 0.95 16.48 -1.84
CA LYS A 93 -0.24 16.71 -0.98
C LYS A 93 -1.50 16.99 -1.81
N GLN A 94 -1.35 17.70 -2.93
CA GLN A 94 -2.45 18.03 -3.83
C GLN A 94 -2.86 16.79 -4.62
N CYS A 95 -1.90 16.04 -5.17
CA CYS A 95 -2.16 14.82 -5.92
C CYS A 95 -2.79 13.72 -5.05
N LEU A 96 -2.31 13.49 -3.82
CA LEU A 96 -2.91 12.53 -2.89
C LEU A 96 -4.30 12.96 -2.45
N LYS A 97 -4.54 14.25 -2.17
CA LYS A 97 -5.89 14.72 -1.88
C LYS A 97 -6.84 14.51 -3.06
N ILE A 98 -6.40 14.75 -4.30
CA ILE A 98 -7.19 14.48 -5.49
C ILE A 98 -7.45 12.98 -5.65
N TYR A 99 -6.43 12.14 -5.48
CA TYR A 99 -6.54 10.68 -5.67
C TYR A 99 -7.29 9.96 -4.54
N ILE A 100 -7.25 10.48 -3.31
CA ILE A 100 -7.91 9.90 -2.12
C ILE A 100 -9.34 10.47 -1.91
N LEU A 101 -9.64 11.72 -2.33
CA LEU A 101 -10.98 12.34 -2.14
C LEU A 101 -11.88 12.29 -3.39
N GLN A 102 -11.43 11.73 -4.52
CA GLN A 102 -12.26 11.56 -5.73
C GLN A 102 -12.88 10.17 -5.88
N LEU A 103 -12.76 9.30 -4.87
CA LEU A 103 -13.50 8.05 -4.73
C LEU A 103 -14.40 8.13 -3.49
#